data_AF-A0A1I1STT3-F1
#
_entry.id   AF-A0A1I1STT3-F1
#
_cell.length_a   1.000
_cell.length_b   1.000
_cell.length_c   1.000
_cell.angle_alpha   90.00
_cell.angle_beta   90.00
_cell.angle_gamma   90.00
#
_symmetry.space_group_name_H-M   'P 1'
#
loop_
_entity.id
_entity.type
_entity.pdbx_description
1 polymer ?
#
loop_
_entity_poly.entity_id
_entity_poly.type
_entity_poly.pdbx_seq_one_letter_code
_entity_poly.pdbx_strand_id
1 'polypeptide(L)' 'MSPQALEQRSEFIEMVDLVVQAFGLRRIFGRILGLLILDGTAPSAQNMAEILETSKGTVSTGLQEIGSN' A
#
# COMPACT_ATOMS: atom_id res chain seq x y z
N MET A 1 -15.90 -3.74 8.53
CA MET A 1 -16.28 -3.60 7.10
C MET A 1 -17.12 -4.81 6.71
N SER A 2 -18.08 -4.66 5.78
CA SER A 2 -18.74 -5.82 5.18
C SER A 2 -17.75 -6.60 4.31
N PRO A 3 -18.00 -7.89 3.99
CA PRO A 3 -17.13 -8.65 3.08
C PRO A 3 -16.91 -7.94 1.74
N GLN A 4 -17.97 -7.37 1.16
CA GLN A 4 -17.90 -6.59 -0.07
C GLN A 4 -16.98 -5.36 0.06
N ALA A 5 -17.02 -4.66 1.20
CA ALA A 5 -16.16 -3.50 1.41
C ALA A 5 -14.68 -3.89 1.56
N LEU A 6 -14.37 -5.09 2.08
CA LEU A 6 -12.99 -5.60 2.13
C LEU A 6 -12.47 -5.95 0.73
N GLU A 7 -13.31 -6.55 -0.11
CA GLU A 7 -13.00 -6.85 -1.50
C GLU A 7 -12.72 -5.57 -2.31
N GLN A 8 -13.64 -4.60 -2.25
CA GLN A 8 -13.46 -3.29 -2.89
C GLN A 8 -12.19 -2.56 -2.42
N ARG A 9 -11.86 -2.68 -1.13
CA ARG A 9 -10.62 -2.15 -0.56
C ARG A 9 -9.39 -2.82 -1.15
N SER A 10 -9.41 -4.14 -1.30
CA SER A 10 -8.31 -4.89 -1.91
C SER A 10 -8.14 -4.53 -3.39
N GLU A 11 -9.25 -4.48 -4.14
CA GLU A 11 -9.26 -4.08 -5.56
C GLU A 11 -8.73 -2.66 -5.76
N PHE A 12 -9.11 -1.73 -4.88
CA PHE A 12 -8.60 -0.36 -4.93
C PHE A 12 -7.08 -0.33 -4.75
N ILE A 13 -6.55 -1.05 -3.76
CA ILE A 13 -5.10 -1.12 -3.49
C ILE A 13 -4.36 -1.72 -4.69
N GLU A 14 -4.90 -2.77 -5.32
CA GLU A 14 -4.30 -3.39 -6.52
C GLU A 14 -4.36 -2.47 -7.74
N MET A 15 -5.45 -1.72 -7.92
CA MET A 15 -5.55 -0.74 -9.01
C MET A 15 -4.48 0.35 -8.88
N VAL A 16 -4.25 0.88 -7.67
CA VAL A 16 -3.18 1.87 -7.43
C VAL A 16 -1.81 1.27 -7.71
N ASP A 17 -1.59 0.02 -7.32
CA ASP A 17 -0.38 -0.72 -7.62
C ASP A 17 -0.10 -0.82 -9.13
N LEU A 18 -1.09 -1.22 -9.93
CA LEU A 18 -0.97 -1.28 -11.39
C LEU A 18 -0.62 0.08 -12.02
N VAL A 19 -1.27 1.15 -11.57
CA VAL A 19 -0.99 2.52 -12.06
C VAL A 19 0.45 2.92 -11.72
N VAL A 20 0.88 2.69 -10.48
CA VAL A 20 2.23 3.03 -10.01
C VAL A 20 3.31 2.26 -10.77
N GLN A 21 3.09 0.96 -11.02
CA GLN A 21 4.00 0.14 -11.82
C GLN A 21 4.14 0.64 -13.26
N ALA A 22 3.09 1.25 -13.85
CA ALA A 22 3.18 1.86 -15.17
C ALA A 22 4.19 3.03 -15.24
N PHE A 23 4.55 3.61 -14.09
CA PHE A 23 5.62 4.61 -13.97
C PHE A 23 6.99 4.01 -13.63
N GLY A 24 7.15 2.68 -13.66
CA GLY A 24 8.40 1.98 -13.37
C GLY A 24 8.70 1.82 -11.87
N LEU A 25 7.73 2.08 -11.01
CA LEU A 25 7.88 1.98 -9.56
C LEU A 25 7.60 0.56 -9.06
N ARG A 26 8.13 0.23 -7.88
CA ARG A 26 7.99 -1.11 -7.30
C ARG A 26 6.57 -1.33 -6.78
N ARG A 27 6.10 -2.58 -6.87
CA ARG A 27 4.77 -3.01 -6.38
C ARG A 27 4.42 -2.56 -4.97
N ILE A 28 5.37 -2.67 -4.04
CA ILE A 28 5.15 -2.27 -2.64
C ILE A 28 4.78 -0.78 -2.52
N PHE A 29 5.31 0.07 -3.39
CA PHE A 29 5.05 1.51 -3.38
C PHE A 29 3.57 1.80 -3.65
N GLY A 30 3.00 1.18 -4.68
CA GLY A 30 1.61 1.38 -5.03
C GLY A 30 0.66 0.77 -3.99
N ARG A 31 1.04 -0.36 -3.39
CA ARG A 31 0.26 -0.96 -2.29
C ARG A 31 0.25 -0.07 -1.03
N ILE A 32 1.39 0.51 -0.65
CA ILE A 32 1.47 1.48 0.45
C ILE A 32 0.67 2.74 0.12
N LEU A 33 0.81 3.28 -1.09
CA LEU A 33 0.10 4.48 -1.50
C LEU A 33 -1.42 4.26 -1.51
N GLY A 34 -1.89 3.14 -2.06
CA GLY A 34 -3.31 2.78 -2.07
C GLY A 34 -3.86 2.64 -0.65
N LEU A 35 -3.10 2.03 0.26
CA LEU A 35 -3.46 1.95 1.67
C LEU A 35 -3.61 3.34 2.31
N LEU A 36 -2.64 4.24 2.08
CA LEU A 36 -2.65 5.60 2.64
C LEU A 36 -3.78 6.47 2.09
N ILE A 37 -4.08 6.36 0.79
CA ILE A 37 -5.17 7.10 0.16
C ILE A 37 -6.52 6.68 0.75
N LEU A 38 -6.73 5.37 0.93
CA LEU A 38 -8.01 4.84 1.36
C LEU A 38 -8.26 5.02 2.87
N ASP A 39 -7.26 4.69 3.69
CA ASP A 39 -7.42 4.71 5.15
C ASP A 39 -7.25 6.11 5.75
N GLY A 40 -6.73 7.08 4.97
CA GLY A 40 -6.61 8.50 5.36
C GLY A 40 -5.70 8.76 6.57
N THR A 41 -5.03 7.72 7.06
CA THR A 41 -4.11 7.74 8.19
C THR A 41 -2.88 6.94 7.82
N ALA A 42 -1.74 7.28 8.43
CA ALA A 42 -0.50 6.54 8.25
C ALA A 42 -0.35 5.50 9.39
N PRO A 43 -0.80 4.24 9.20
CA PRO A 43 -0.53 3.19 10.17
C PRO A 43 0.97 3.00 10.39
N SER A 44 1.36 2.39 11.50
CA SER A 44 2.77 2.03 11.71
C SER A 44 3.25 1.10 10.58
N ALA A 45 4.56 1.10 10.28
CA ALA A 45 5.11 0.17 9.30
C ALA A 45 4.83 -1.31 9.63
N GLN A 46 4.67 -1.63 10.92
CA GLN A 46 4.27 -2.96 11.36
C GLN A 46 2.82 -3.28 10.97
N ASN A 47 1.88 -2.36 11.24
CA ASN A 47 0.48 -2.54 10.89
C ASN A 47 0.29 -2.60 9.37
N MET A 48 1.02 -1.78 8.61
CA MET A 48 1.03 -1.84 7.15
C MET A 48 1.51 -3.21 6.64
N ALA A 49 2.53 -3.79 7.27
CA ALA A 49 3.05 -5.10 6.90
C ALA A 49 2.02 -6.21 7.12
N GLU A 50 1.27 -6.13 8.22
CA GLU A 50 0.16 -7.05 8.51
C GLU A 50 -0.98 -6.90 7.49
N ILE A 51 -1.41 -5.66 7.20
CA ILE A 51 -2.49 -5.39 6.25
C ILE A 51 -2.12 -5.80 4.82
N LEU A 52 -0.87 -5.55 4.41
CA LEU A 52 -0.38 -5.85 3.07
C LEU A 52 0.20 -7.26 2.94
N GLU A 53 0.13 -8.06 4.00
CA GLU A 53 0.62 -9.43 4.05
C GLU A 53 2.08 -9.53 3.54
N THR A 54 2.95 -8.67 4.08
CA THR A 54 4.36 -8.59 3.70
C THR A 54 5.25 -8.34 4.91
N SER A 55 6.55 -8.14 4.70
CA SER A 55 7.49 -7.87 5.80
C SER A 55 7.53 -6.38 6.14
N LYS A 56 7.74 -6.06 7.42
CA LYS A 56 8.01 -4.69 7.89
C LYS A 56 9.21 -4.07 7.16
N GLY A 57 10.23 -4.86 6.83
CA GLY A 57 11.40 -4.40 6.07
C GLY A 57 11.01 -3.90 4.67
N THR A 58 10.19 -4.67 3.95
CA THR A 58 9.66 -4.30 2.64
C THR A 58 8.89 -2.98 2.71
N VAL A 59 8.04 -2.82 3.74
CA VAL A 59 7.28 -1.60 3.97
C VAL A 59 8.21 -0.42 4.26
N SER A 60 9.17 -0.57 5.16
CA SER A 60 10.11 0.50 5.51
C SER A 60 10.91 0.99 4.31
N THR A 61 11.43 0.09 3.47
CA THR A 61 12.13 0.49 2.24
C THR A 61 11.18 1.26 1.30
N GLY A 62 9.93 0.81 1.15
CA GLY A 62 8.94 1.53 0.33
C GLY A 62 8.59 2.92 0.86
N LEU A 63 8.38 3.06 2.17
CA LEU A 63 8.13 4.36 2.82
C LEU A 63 9.31 5.32 2.67
N GLN A 64 10.54 4.80 2.75
CA GLN A 64 11.74 5.62 2.54
C GLN A 64 11.79 6.15 1.10
N GLU A 65 11.46 5.33 0.10
CA GLU A 65 11.39 5.75 -1.31
C GLU A 65 10.31 6.82 -1.52
N ILE A 66 9.15 6.71 -0.85
CA ILE A 66 8.08 7.73 -0.93
C ILE A 66 8.59 9.09 -0.43
N GLY A 67 9.25 9.12 0.73
CA GLY A 67 9.72 10.37 1.34
C GLY A 67 11.00 10.95 0.73
N SER A 68 11.61 10.28 -0.25
CA SER A 68 12.86 10.70 -0.89
C SER A 68 12.67 11.43 -2.23
N ASN A 69 11.43 11.69 -2.65
CA ASN A 69 11.08 12.55 -3.79
C ASN A 69 10.62 13.93 -3.31
#